data_AF-A0A7I8EDP1-F1
#
_entry.id   AF-A0A7I8EDP1-F1
#
_cell.length_a   1.000
_cell.length_b   1.000
_cell.length_c   1.000
_cell.angle_alpha   90.00
_cell.angle_beta   90.00
_cell.angle_gamma   90.00
#
_symmetry.space_group_name_H-M   'P 1'
#
loop_
_entity.id
_entity.type
_entity.pdbx_description
1 polymer ?
#
loop_
_entity_poly.entity_id
_entity_poly.type
_entity_poly.pdbx_seq_one_letter_code
_entity_poly.pdbx_strand_id
1 'polypeptide(L)'
;MWQWLTKMIRREFVTNSATNSHFPPTELMPSQRRASEAGSHPLRHSLTYRIKRDALMIVAEMNRGTTMENCELLARQLAFIQKELIQAAYHDETLPKEQRVALAKYHALNIRQGLGERRTQPLRGIKVPTERRA
;
A
#
# COMPACT_ATOMS: atom_id res chain seq x y z
N MET A 1 11.44 16.75 -13.89
CA MET A 1 10.06 16.27 -13.67
C MET A 1 9.87 15.56 -12.32
N TRP A 2 10.78 14.67 -11.90
CA TRP A 2 10.76 14.00 -10.58
C TRP A 2 10.78 14.93 -9.35
N GLN A 3 11.43 16.09 -9.47
CA GLN A 3 11.51 17.10 -8.40
C GLN A 3 10.16 17.79 -8.12
N TRP A 4 9.23 17.79 -9.08
CA TRP A 4 7.92 18.42 -8.94
C TRP A 4 6.99 17.55 -8.07
N LEU A 5 6.99 16.23 -8.33
CA LEU A 5 6.25 15.25 -7.54
C LEU A 5 6.73 15.19 -6.08
N THR A 6 8.05 15.29 -5.85
CA THR A 6 8.60 15.34 -4.49
C THR A 6 8.32 16.66 -3.76
N LYS A 7 8.23 17.79 -4.48
CA LYS A 7 7.81 19.08 -3.91
C LYS A 7 6.34 19.11 -3.52
N MET A 8 5.46 18.48 -4.30
CA MET A 8 4.04 18.42 -3.94
C MET A 8 3.80 17.62 -2.66
N ILE A 9 4.48 16.48 -2.51
CA ILE A 9 4.35 15.59 -1.34
C ILE A 9 4.89 16.22 -0.05
N ARG A 10 5.89 17.12 -0.11
CA ARG A 10 6.41 17.79 1.10
C ARG A 10 5.62 19.03 1.52
N ARG A 11 4.93 19.71 0.60
CA ARG A 11 4.33 21.02 0.86
C ARG A 11 2.98 20.94 1.58
N GLU A 12 2.30 19.79 1.56
CA GLU A 12 1.02 19.61 2.27
C GLU A 12 1.17 19.19 3.75
N PHE A 13 2.40 18.96 4.24
CA PHE A 13 2.63 18.50 5.62
C PHE A 13 2.86 19.62 6.65
N VAL A 14 2.74 20.90 6.28
CA VAL A 14 2.93 22.01 7.21
C VAL A 14 1.80 23.02 7.07
N THR A 15 0.62 22.69 7.61
CA THR A 15 -0.29 23.70 8.19
C THR A 15 -1.20 23.08 9.25
N ASN A 16 -0.96 23.50 10.49
CA ASN A 16 -1.90 23.79 11.57
C ASN A 16 -2.84 22.70 12.11
N SER A 17 -2.44 22.17 13.26
CA SER A 17 -3.38 21.91 14.37
C SER A 17 -2.67 22.11 15.73
N ALA A 18 -2.37 23.37 16.06
CA ALA A 18 -2.18 23.77 17.44
C ALA A 18 -3.57 23.97 18.07
N THR A 19 -4.16 22.89 18.60
CA THR A 19 -5.30 22.98 19.50
C THR A 19 -4.83 22.62 20.91
N ASN A 20 -4.96 23.59 21.82
CA ASN A 20 -4.79 23.42 23.26
C ASN A 20 -5.76 22.32 23.74
N SER A 21 -5.25 21.10 24.00
CA SER A 21 -6.03 20.05 24.65
C SER A 21 -5.81 20.08 26.17
N HIS A 22 -6.87 20.38 26.90
CA HIS A 22 -6.94 20.39 28.35
C HIS A 22 -7.39 19.02 28.90
N PHE A 23 -6.75 17.94 28.44
CA PHE A 23 -7.07 16.57 28.89
C PHE A 23 -5.88 15.98 29.67
N PRO A 24 -6.11 15.37 30.85
CA PRO A 24 -5.04 14.71 31.58
C PRO A 24 -4.50 13.52 30.77
N PRO A 25 -3.19 13.28 30.77
CA PRO A 25 -2.56 12.26 29.93
C PRO A 25 -2.99 10.87 30.42
N THR A 26 -3.95 10.27 29.72
CA THR A 26 -4.27 8.85 29.90
C THR A 26 -3.20 8.01 29.19
N GLU A 27 -2.66 7.01 29.88
CA GLU A 27 -1.49 6.18 29.51
C GLU A 27 -1.66 5.28 28.26
N LEU A 28 -2.66 5.55 27.42
CA LEU A 28 -2.94 4.80 26.19
C LEU A 28 -2.78 5.66 24.94
N MET A 29 -1.95 6.71 25.00
CA MET A 29 -1.50 7.39 23.79
C MET A 29 -0.48 6.53 23.04
N PRO A 30 -0.60 6.37 21.70
CA PRO A 30 0.46 5.76 20.92
C PRO A 30 1.73 6.58 21.13
N SER A 31 2.80 5.92 21.57
CA SER A 31 4.11 6.51 21.86
C SER A 31 4.47 7.62 20.86
N GLN A 32 4.68 8.84 21.36
CA GLN A 32 5.11 10.00 20.60
C GLN A 32 6.53 9.85 20.00
N ARG A 33 7.18 8.68 20.11
CA ARG A 33 8.44 8.33 19.44
C ARG A 33 8.35 8.29 17.89
N ARG A 34 7.23 8.67 17.28
CA ARG A 34 6.99 8.53 15.83
C ARG A 34 7.65 9.58 14.93
N ALA A 35 8.18 10.69 15.46
CA ALA A 35 8.76 11.74 14.62
C ALA A 35 10.29 11.61 14.41
N SER A 36 11.03 11.09 15.39
CA SER A 36 12.50 11.04 15.35
C SER A 36 13.07 9.80 14.64
N GLU A 37 12.31 8.71 14.52
CA GLU A 37 12.72 7.49 13.76
C GLU A 37 12.42 7.56 12.26
N ALA A 38 11.82 8.67 11.78
CA ALA A 38 11.51 8.88 10.37
C ALA A 38 12.76 8.98 9.45
N GLY A 39 13.95 9.05 10.04
CA GLY A 39 15.24 9.17 9.37
C GLY A 39 15.80 7.89 8.74
N SER A 40 15.41 6.70 9.21
CA SER A 40 16.03 5.45 8.73
C SER A 40 15.05 4.28 8.63
N HIS A 41 13.86 4.50 8.08
CA HIS A 41 12.97 3.36 7.81
C HIS A 41 13.63 2.50 6.72
N PRO A 42 14.18 1.30 7.03
CA PRO A 42 15.04 0.55 6.10
C PRO A 42 14.31 0.17 4.82
N LEU A 43 12.98 0.09 4.90
CA LEU A 43 12.09 -0.23 3.79
C LEU A 43 11.91 0.94 2.80
N ARG A 44 12.21 2.19 3.17
CA ARG A 44 12.07 3.35 2.25
C ARG A 44 13.01 3.28 1.04
N HIS A 45 14.14 2.61 1.18
CA HIS A 45 15.09 2.39 0.09
C HIS A 45 14.69 1.24 -0.84
N SER A 46 13.77 0.37 -0.41
CA SER A 46 13.27 -0.73 -1.23
C SER A 46 12.29 -0.21 -2.29
N LEU A 47 12.63 -0.43 -3.56
CA LEU A 47 11.75 -0.10 -4.69
C LEU A 47 10.38 -0.78 -4.55
N THR A 48 10.36 -2.05 -4.15
CA THR A 48 9.13 -2.82 -3.96
C THR A 48 8.23 -2.20 -2.90
N TYR A 49 8.80 -1.77 -1.78
CA TYR A 49 8.05 -1.09 -0.72
C TYR A 49 7.49 0.24 -1.20
N ARG A 50 8.28 1.02 -1.94
CA ARG A 50 7.83 2.30 -2.51
C ARG A 50 6.65 2.10 -3.47
N ILE A 51 6.72 1.13 -4.38
CA ILE A 51 5.62 0.82 -5.31
C ILE A 51 4.35 0.42 -4.56
N LYS A 52 4.45 -0.46 -3.55
CA LYS A 52 3.30 -0.81 -2.71
C LYS A 52 2.68 0.40 -2.02
N ARG A 53 3.53 1.23 -1.40
CA ARG A 53 3.08 2.43 -0.71
C ARG A 53 2.40 3.40 -1.68
N ASP A 54 3.00 3.64 -2.83
CA ASP A 54 2.49 4.59 -3.81
C ASP A 54 1.16 4.08 -4.40
N ALA A 55 1.03 2.77 -4.65
CA ALA A 55 -0.25 2.16 -5.05
C ALA A 55 -1.35 2.36 -3.99
N LEU A 56 -1.04 2.12 -2.71
CA LEU A 56 -1.99 2.34 -1.60
C LEU A 56 -2.39 3.81 -1.47
N MET A 57 -1.44 4.74 -1.59
CA MET A 57 -1.74 6.17 -1.54
C MET A 57 -2.64 6.60 -2.71
N ILE A 58 -2.34 6.15 -3.93
CA ILE A 58 -3.16 6.48 -5.10
C ILE A 58 -4.60 5.96 -4.91
N VAL A 59 -4.77 4.71 -4.48
CA VAL A 59 -6.11 4.16 -4.23
C VAL A 59 -6.83 4.90 -3.11
N ALA A 60 -6.13 5.29 -2.04
CA ALA A 60 -6.72 6.08 -0.96
C ALA A 60 -7.20 7.46 -1.45
N GLU A 61 -6.39 8.16 -2.24
CA GLU A 61 -6.77 9.46 -2.81
C GLU A 61 -7.89 9.34 -3.84
N MET A 62 -7.85 8.31 -4.71
CA MET A 62 -8.89 8.05 -5.71
C MET A 62 -10.28 7.88 -5.08
N ASN A 63 -10.32 7.40 -3.84
CA ASN A 63 -11.56 7.15 -3.15
C ASN A 63 -11.77 8.05 -1.92
N ARG A 64 -11.04 9.17 -1.86
CA ARG A 64 -11.18 10.14 -0.77
C ARG A 64 -12.59 10.74 -0.79
N GLY A 65 -13.25 10.71 0.36
CA GLY A 65 -14.62 11.23 0.51
C GLY A 65 -15.72 10.25 0.09
N THR A 66 -15.36 9.04 -0.36
CA THR A 66 -16.33 7.99 -0.70
C THR A 66 -16.28 6.89 0.35
N THR A 67 -17.44 6.48 0.86
CA THR A 67 -17.57 5.27 1.68
C THR A 67 -17.60 4.05 0.76
N MET A 68 -16.50 3.30 0.62
CA MET A 68 -16.56 2.00 -0.08
C MET A 68 -17.12 0.92 0.82
N GLU A 69 -18.26 0.40 0.42
CA GLU A 69 -18.86 -0.80 1.00
C GLU A 69 -18.29 -2.08 0.36
N ASN A 70 -17.76 -1.98 -0.87
CA ASN A 70 -17.25 -3.13 -1.62
C ASN A 70 -15.72 -3.24 -1.54
N CYS A 71 -15.24 -4.07 -0.60
CA CYS A 71 -13.82 -4.38 -0.42
C CYS A 71 -13.19 -5.08 -1.65
N GLU A 72 -13.96 -5.82 -2.45
CA GLU A 72 -13.41 -6.46 -3.65
C GLU A 72 -13.08 -5.45 -4.74
N LEU A 73 -13.89 -4.39 -4.87
CA LEU A 73 -13.63 -3.32 -5.82
C LEU A 73 -12.33 -2.60 -5.46
N LEU A 74 -12.13 -2.28 -4.18
CA LEU A 74 -10.88 -1.73 -3.65
C LEU A 74 -9.68 -2.63 -3.96
N ALA A 75 -9.82 -3.94 -3.75
CA ALA A 75 -8.75 -4.90 -4.06
C ALA A 75 -8.41 -4.93 -5.56
N ARG A 76 -9.43 -4.83 -6.44
CA ARG A 76 -9.23 -4.77 -7.90
C ARG A 76 -8.56 -3.46 -8.32
N GLN A 77 -8.96 -2.33 -7.76
CA GLN A 77 -8.31 -1.03 -7.99
C GLN A 77 -6.84 -1.08 -7.57
N LEU A 78 -6.56 -1.61 -6.38
CA LEU A 78 -5.20 -1.76 -5.88
C LEU A 78 -4.34 -2.66 -6.79
N ALA A 79 -4.88 -3.80 -7.20
CA ALA A 79 -4.17 -4.71 -8.12
C ALA A 79 -3.90 -4.05 -9.48
N PHE A 80 -4.86 -3.29 -10.00
CA PHE A 80 -4.72 -2.55 -11.25
C PHE A 80 -3.63 -1.48 -11.14
N ILE A 81 -3.71 -0.58 -10.16
CA ILE A 81 -2.72 0.48 -9.98
C ILE A 81 -1.32 -0.10 -9.74
N GLN A 82 -1.21 -1.15 -8.92
CA GLN A 82 0.07 -1.80 -8.66
C GLN A 82 0.66 -2.41 -9.94
N LYS A 83 -0.16 -3.03 -10.81
CA LYS A 83 0.29 -3.54 -12.11
C LYS A 83 0.85 -2.42 -12.99
N GLU A 84 0.12 -1.33 -13.14
CA GLU A 84 0.52 -0.22 -14.01
C GLU A 84 1.81 0.46 -13.51
N LEU A 85 1.96 0.66 -12.20
CA LEU A 85 3.19 1.18 -11.60
C LEU A 85 4.39 0.27 -11.84
N ILE A 86 4.20 -1.05 -11.73
CA ILE A 86 5.25 -2.03 -12.01
C ILE A 86 5.65 -1.97 -13.49
N GLN A 87 4.68 -1.92 -14.41
CA GLN A 87 4.95 -1.85 -15.85
C GLN A 87 5.71 -0.57 -16.20
N ALA A 88 5.26 0.58 -15.70
CA ALA A 88 5.94 1.85 -15.90
C ALA A 88 7.38 1.82 -15.37
N ALA A 89 7.59 1.31 -14.15
CA ALA A 89 8.93 1.21 -13.56
C ALA A 89 9.83 0.19 -14.27
N TYR A 90 9.27 -0.87 -14.86
CA TYR A 90 10.05 -1.87 -15.61
C TYR A 90 10.59 -1.33 -16.93
N HIS A 91 9.83 -0.45 -17.59
CA HIS A 91 10.22 0.22 -18.83
C HIS A 91 11.05 1.49 -18.62
N ASP A 92 11.31 1.88 -17.37
CA ASP A 92 12.21 2.99 -17.05
C ASP A 92 13.67 2.57 -17.24
N GLU A 93 14.32 3.13 -18.26
CA GLU A 93 15.72 2.86 -18.58
C GLU A 93 16.69 3.35 -17.49
N THR A 94 16.27 4.31 -16.67
CA THR A 94 17.08 4.86 -15.57
C THR A 94 17.14 3.93 -14.36
N LEU A 95 16.29 2.90 -14.31
CA LEU A 95 16.23 1.96 -13.21
C LEU A 95 17.39 0.93 -13.28
N PRO A 96 18.18 0.77 -12.20
CA PRO A 96 19.25 -0.24 -12.14
C PRO A 96 18.76 -1.65 -12.43
N LYS A 97 19.63 -2.45 -13.07
CA LYS A 97 19.31 -3.83 -13.49
C LYS A 97 18.90 -4.71 -12.30
N GLU A 98 19.57 -4.59 -11.15
CA GLU A 98 19.21 -5.41 -9.97
C GLU A 98 17.79 -5.10 -9.49
N GLN A 99 17.41 -3.81 -9.50
CA GLN A 99 16.08 -3.37 -9.09
C GLN A 99 15.01 -3.84 -10.07
N ARG A 100 15.30 -3.84 -11.37
CA ARG A 100 14.40 -4.36 -12.41
C ARG A 100 14.14 -5.86 -12.25
N VAL A 101 15.17 -6.64 -11.93
CA VAL A 101 15.06 -8.07 -11.63
C VAL A 101 14.24 -8.31 -10.37
N ALA A 102 14.51 -7.55 -9.30
CA ALA A 102 13.72 -7.63 -8.05
C ALA A 102 12.24 -7.31 -8.30
N LEU A 103 11.97 -6.30 -9.13
CA LEU A 103 10.63 -5.89 -9.52
C LEU A 103 9.89 -6.98 -10.31
N ALA A 104 10.57 -7.61 -11.28
CA ALA A 104 10.01 -8.72 -12.06
C ALA A 104 9.69 -9.94 -11.18
N LYS A 105 10.59 -10.31 -10.26
CA LYS A 105 10.36 -11.39 -9.29
C LYS A 105 9.15 -11.08 -8.39
N TYR A 106 9.07 -9.85 -7.91
CA TYR A 106 7.94 -9.40 -7.11
C TYR A 106 6.63 -9.46 -7.91
N HIS A 107 6.62 -8.98 -9.16
CA HIS A 107 5.43 -9.03 -10.02
C HIS A 107 4.91 -10.45 -10.23
N ALA A 108 5.79 -11.40 -10.54
CA ALA A 108 5.45 -12.81 -10.70
C ALA A 108 4.82 -13.42 -9.43
N LEU A 109 5.34 -13.05 -8.25
CA LEU A 109 4.77 -13.49 -6.97
C LEU A 109 3.35 -12.97 -6.76
N ASN A 110 3.08 -11.68 -7.05
CA ASN A 110 1.73 -11.12 -6.88
C ASN A 110 0.73 -11.73 -7.86
N ILE A 111 1.14 -12.01 -9.11
CA ILE A 111 0.28 -12.70 -10.08
C ILE A 111 -0.07 -14.09 -9.57
N ARG A 112 0.92 -14.85 -9.09
CA ARG A 112 0.70 -16.21 -8.58
C ARG A 112 -0.22 -16.22 -7.37
N GLN A 113 -0.05 -15.28 -6.44
CA GLN A 113 -0.92 -15.16 -5.27
C GLN A 113 -2.35 -14.74 -5.66
N GLY A 114 -2.51 -13.76 -6.57
CA GLY A 114 -3.82 -13.32 -7.05
C GLY A 114 -4.58 -14.36 -7.90
N LEU A 115 -3.87 -15.27 -8.57
CA LEU A 115 -4.46 -16.37 -9.36
C LEU A 115 -4.66 -17.67 -8.57
N GLY A 116 -3.82 -17.92 -7.55
CA GLY A 116 -3.84 -19.13 -6.73
C GLY A 116 -5.02 -19.19 -5.76
N GLU A 117 -5.40 -18.06 -5.16
CA GLU A 117 -6.56 -17.97 -4.25
C GLU A 117 -7.90 -18.21 -4.98
N ARG A 118 -7.97 -17.85 -6.27
CA ARG A 118 -9.20 -17.94 -7.07
C ARG A 118 -9.51 -19.32 -7.61
N ARG A 119 -8.59 -20.28 -7.56
CA ARG A 119 -8.77 -21.55 -8.29
C ARG A 119 -9.18 -22.74 -7.43
N THR A 120 -8.82 -22.88 -6.15
CA THR A 120 -9.14 -24.14 -5.44
C THR A 120 -9.11 -24.14 -3.90
N GLN A 121 -9.03 -23.01 -3.19
CA GLN A 121 -8.98 -23.06 -1.72
C GLN A 121 -10.09 -22.26 -1.03
N PRO A 122 -10.88 -22.89 -0.13
CA PRO A 122 -11.66 -22.12 0.81
C PRO A 122 -10.70 -21.30 1.69
N LEU A 123 -11.05 -20.04 1.92
CA LEU A 123 -10.34 -19.14 2.83
C LEU A 123 -10.01 -19.91 4.12
N ARG A 124 -8.73 -19.94 4.49
CA ARG A 124 -8.23 -20.71 5.63
C ARG A 124 -9.06 -20.38 6.89
N GLY A 125 -9.90 -21.34 7.32
CA GLY A 125 -10.79 -21.19 8.47
C GLY A 125 -12.29 -21.34 8.19
N ILE A 126 -12.72 -21.33 6.92
CA ILE A 126 -14.13 -21.55 6.56
C ILE A 126 -14.37 -23.04 6.32
N LYS A 127 -14.99 -23.72 7.29
CA LYS A 127 -15.57 -25.04 7.08
C LYS A 127 -16.82 -24.86 6.21
N VAL A 128 -16.76 -25.27 4.95
CA VAL A 128 -17.96 -25.34 4.09
C VAL A 128 -18.91 -26.34 4.75
N PRO A 129 -20.16 -25.98 5.09
CA PRO A 129 -21.11 -26.92 5.66
C PRO A 129 -21.34 -28.04 4.65
N THR A 130 -20.95 -29.26 5.01
CA THR A 130 -21.26 -30.45 4.22
C THR A 130 -22.78 -30.63 4.28
N GLU A 131 -23.46 -30.31 3.18
CA GLU A 131 -24.89 -30.61 3.04
C GLU A 131 -25.08 -32.11 3.26
N ARG A 132 -25.71 -32.47 4.38
CA ARG A 132 -26.17 -33.83 4.63
C ARG A 132 -27.30 -34.08 3.64
N ARG A 133 -27.02 -34.83 2.58
CA ARG A 133 -28.06 -35.43 1.74
C ARG A 133 -28.90 -36.36 2.62
N ALA A 134 -30.19 -36.05 2.70
CA ALA A 134 -31.23 -36.94 3.20
C ALA A 134 -31.55 -38.01 2.16
#